data_AF-A0A430LLM7-F1
#
_entry.id   AF-A0A430LLM7-F1
#
_cell.length_a   1.000
_cell.length_b   1.000
_cell.length_c   1.000
_cell.angle_alpha   90.00
_cell.angle_beta   90.00
_cell.angle_gamma   90.00
#
_symmetry.space_group_name_H-M   'P 1'
#
loop_
_entity.id
_entity.type
_entity.pdbx_description
1 polymer ?
#
loop_
_entity_poly.entity_id
_entity_poly.type
_entity_poly.pdbx_seq_one_letter_code
_entity_poly.pdbx_strand_id
1 'polypeptide(L)'
;MGGRTVSPGGALLRSSRLFSMPKPLPEPQSTNLHMSDHKSPTMTRQYPQHQSVTTPLSSREKGDWGFKRPFPLKSTMTTSTPLIRVKQVDAIESVTDFASAADYTLSLEKFQELRVSLSIPKENERATSTARTDIWRKSVFEEDMDFTDFRKGRADDKRWKFQGPWLARLTEGEFIQYLDKSVRPKRAHFRWLLKERLAESLNTKAAQEALDKGEEAPPKINPWDISKEQFIDFVRSLRSDRATLYGLVSKFLDLAPLGHPVGILQTLISTGENAAAESPYGKAGPPPSHPSAGISYLRTNAYMENHPVYGPQGRHTPVLARVVSPRRNVSLAKLGVGGFIADTPPGDNEFTGRNQRRGLNKKVLDGIQHIDTTTYGGAKAYVEPVTATVDPSGKVVLQLRDTTSESQLLARESKGQEQVYTGERRAPKMDTGDDAWRSDRVADELLEDDSASQSEKDVLGSSSSYGLDQKQ
;
A
#
# COMPACT_ATOMS: atom_id res chain seq x y z
N MET A 1 -30.30 7.53 34.57
CA MET A 1 -30.61 6.68 33.40
C MET A 1 -29.95 5.32 33.61
N GLY A 2 -30.65 4.37 34.24
CA GLY A 2 -30.11 3.02 34.46
C GLY A 2 -29.87 2.31 33.14
N GLY A 3 -28.62 1.96 32.86
CA GLY A 3 -28.26 1.21 31.65
C GLY A 3 -29.01 -0.10 31.64
N ARG A 4 -29.84 -0.34 30.61
CA ARG A 4 -30.48 -1.63 30.41
C ARG A 4 -29.38 -2.69 30.35
N THR A 5 -29.32 -3.55 31.35
CA THR A 5 -28.39 -4.67 31.41
C THR A 5 -28.65 -5.55 30.19
N VAL A 6 -27.66 -5.67 29.31
CA VAL A 6 -27.73 -6.53 28.12
C VAL A 6 -28.03 -7.97 28.59
N SER A 7 -28.93 -8.68 27.90
CA SER A 7 -29.22 -10.07 28.23
C SER A 7 -27.96 -10.95 28.12
N PRO A 8 -27.84 -12.05 28.88
CA PRO A 8 -26.68 -12.94 28.79
C PRO A 8 -26.39 -13.41 27.36
N GLY A 9 -27.44 -13.76 26.60
CA GLY A 9 -27.31 -14.11 25.18
C GLY A 9 -26.81 -12.95 24.30
N GLY A 10 -27.31 -11.74 24.53
CA GLY A 10 -26.83 -10.54 23.82
C GLY A 10 -25.37 -10.22 24.12
N ALA A 11 -24.90 -10.46 25.33
CA ALA A 11 -23.49 -10.29 25.70
C ALA A 11 -22.59 -11.28 24.94
N LEU A 12 -23.00 -12.56 24.84
CA LEU A 12 -22.26 -13.59 24.09
C LEU A 12 -22.21 -13.29 22.58
N LEU A 13 -23.33 -12.82 21.99
CA LEU A 13 -23.36 -12.45 20.57
C LEU A 13 -22.41 -11.29 20.29
N ARG A 14 -22.32 -10.30 21.19
CA ARG A 14 -21.43 -9.14 21.03
C ARG A 14 -19.95 -9.52 20.97
N SER A 15 -19.53 -10.55 21.72
CA SER A 15 -18.17 -11.07 21.71
C SER A 15 -17.93 -12.21 20.72
N SER A 16 -18.95 -12.61 19.94
CA SER A 16 -18.84 -13.73 19.01
C SER A 16 -17.97 -13.38 17.80
N ARG A 17 -17.32 -14.41 17.21
CA ARG A 17 -16.46 -14.27 16.03
C ARG A 17 -17.21 -13.76 14.79
N LEU A 18 -18.50 -14.08 14.67
CA LEU A 18 -19.33 -13.61 13.57
C LEU A 18 -19.56 -12.09 13.68
N PHE A 19 -19.77 -11.57 14.90
CA PHE A 19 -19.98 -10.15 15.15
C PHE A 19 -18.68 -9.34 15.11
N SER A 20 -17.50 -9.99 15.20
CA SER A 20 -16.22 -9.34 14.96
C SER A 20 -15.87 -9.17 13.48
N MET A 21 -16.66 -9.74 12.55
CA MET A 21 -16.40 -9.52 11.12
C MET A 21 -16.67 -8.06 10.75
N PRO A 22 -15.70 -7.36 10.13
CA PRO A 22 -15.87 -5.97 9.76
C PRO A 22 -16.91 -5.84 8.65
N LYS A 23 -17.61 -4.70 8.65
CA LYS A 23 -18.44 -4.32 7.50
C LYS A 23 -17.54 -4.15 6.27
N PRO A 24 -18.01 -4.52 5.07
CA PRO A 24 -17.20 -4.42 3.88
C PRO A 24 -16.81 -2.96 3.60
N LEU A 25 -15.57 -2.77 3.19
CA LEU A 25 -15.05 -1.44 2.85
C LEU A 25 -15.70 -0.93 1.56
N PRO A 26 -15.89 0.40 1.42
CA PRO A 26 -16.43 0.99 0.20
C PRO A 26 -15.55 0.64 -1.01
N GLU A 27 -16.18 0.57 -2.19
CA GLU A 27 -15.44 0.31 -3.42
C GLU A 27 -14.37 1.39 -3.66
N PRO A 28 -13.18 1.01 -4.15
CA PRO A 28 -12.18 1.97 -4.55
C PRO A 28 -12.75 2.86 -5.65
N GLN A 29 -12.75 4.17 -5.41
CA GLN A 29 -13.22 5.12 -6.41
C GLN A 29 -12.39 4.99 -7.70
N SER A 30 -13.06 4.89 -8.86
CA SER A 30 -12.35 4.95 -10.13
C SER A 30 -11.74 6.33 -10.30
N THR A 31 -10.44 6.34 -10.61
CA THR A 31 -9.73 7.54 -11.05
C THR A 31 -10.13 7.95 -12.47
N ASN A 32 -10.82 7.08 -13.22
CA ASN A 32 -11.21 7.32 -14.60
C ASN A 32 -12.66 7.82 -14.65
N LEU A 33 -12.82 9.07 -15.11
CA LEU A 33 -14.11 9.68 -15.43
C LEU A 33 -14.63 9.23 -16.81
N HIS A 34 -13.91 8.35 -17.52
CA HIS A 34 -14.33 7.88 -18.83
C HIS A 34 -15.41 6.80 -18.72
N MET A 35 -16.56 7.09 -19.35
CA MET A 35 -17.77 6.26 -19.47
C MET A 35 -17.56 4.85 -20.09
N SER A 36 -16.35 4.52 -20.55
CA SER A 36 -16.03 3.26 -21.24
C SER A 36 -15.27 2.24 -20.38
N ASP A 37 -15.18 2.45 -19.07
CA ASP A 37 -14.52 1.51 -18.14
C ASP A 37 -15.35 0.21 -18.03
N HIS A 38 -15.06 -0.75 -18.90
CA HIS A 38 -15.60 -2.11 -18.82
C HIS A 38 -14.95 -2.84 -17.64
N LYS A 39 -15.42 -2.56 -16.43
CA LYS A 39 -14.97 -3.25 -15.22
C LYS A 39 -15.67 -4.61 -15.16
N SER A 40 -14.92 -5.68 -15.38
CA SER A 40 -15.43 -7.02 -15.08
C SER A 40 -15.76 -7.12 -13.58
N PRO A 41 -16.92 -7.67 -13.19
CA PRO A 41 -17.25 -7.92 -11.78
C PRO A 41 -16.29 -8.93 -11.12
N THR A 42 -15.54 -9.70 -11.91
CA THR A 42 -14.55 -10.68 -11.43
C THR A 42 -13.13 -10.12 -11.34
N MET A 43 -12.88 -8.89 -11.77
CA MET A 43 -11.55 -8.29 -11.73
C MET A 43 -11.13 -8.00 -10.29
N THR A 44 -9.94 -8.47 -9.90
CA THR A 44 -9.32 -8.16 -8.61
C THR A 44 -9.19 -6.65 -8.43
N ARG A 45 -9.61 -6.15 -7.27
CA ARG A 45 -9.59 -4.73 -6.90
C ARG A 45 -8.23 -4.35 -6.32
N GLN A 46 -8.05 -3.07 -6.03
CA GLN A 46 -6.79 -2.49 -5.54
C GLN A 46 -6.45 -2.94 -4.12
N TYR A 47 -7.46 -3.17 -3.28
CA TYR A 47 -7.34 -3.61 -1.90
C TYR A 47 -8.52 -4.53 -1.53
N PRO A 48 -8.38 -5.42 -0.53
CA PRO A 48 -9.45 -6.30 -0.09
C PRO A 48 -10.60 -5.52 0.56
N GLN A 49 -11.84 -5.88 0.24
CA GLN A 49 -13.04 -5.26 0.83
C GLN A 49 -13.71 -6.12 1.89
N HIS A 50 -13.55 -7.44 1.79
CA HIS A 50 -14.15 -8.43 2.69
C HIS A 50 -13.06 -9.14 3.47
N GLN A 51 -13.38 -9.54 4.70
CA GLN A 51 -12.50 -10.36 5.53
C GLN A 51 -12.26 -11.73 4.88
N SER A 52 -11.00 -12.16 4.83
CA SER A 52 -10.65 -13.54 4.50
C SER A 52 -10.88 -14.43 5.71
N VAL A 53 -11.56 -15.56 5.50
CA VAL A 53 -11.89 -16.56 6.53
C VAL A 53 -11.25 -17.90 6.14
N THR A 54 -10.77 -18.61 7.15
CA THR A 54 -10.15 -19.94 7.04
C THR A 54 -10.75 -20.85 8.10
N THR A 55 -10.70 -22.17 7.88
CA THR A 55 -11.10 -23.20 8.84
C THR A 55 -10.06 -24.31 8.94
N PRO A 56 -10.03 -25.02 10.08
CA PRO A 56 -9.26 -26.26 10.20
C PRO A 56 -9.75 -27.32 9.20
N LEU A 57 -8.84 -28.20 8.79
CA LEU A 57 -9.14 -29.26 7.81
C LEU A 57 -10.33 -30.14 8.24
N SER A 58 -10.41 -30.50 9.52
CA SER A 58 -11.48 -31.36 10.07
C SER A 58 -12.90 -30.75 9.96
N SER A 59 -13.02 -29.43 10.03
CA SER A 59 -14.28 -28.72 9.78
C SER A 59 -14.54 -28.56 8.28
N ARG A 60 -13.48 -28.30 7.50
CA ARG A 60 -13.55 -28.12 6.04
C ARG A 60 -14.07 -29.37 5.32
N GLU A 61 -13.66 -30.56 5.75
CA GLU A 61 -14.15 -31.84 5.22
C GLU A 61 -15.67 -32.00 5.36
N LYS A 62 -16.26 -31.36 6.37
CA LYS A 62 -17.71 -31.34 6.62
C LYS A 62 -18.40 -30.14 5.95
N GLY A 63 -17.63 -29.26 5.30
CA GLY A 63 -18.11 -28.01 4.76
C GLY A 63 -18.47 -26.99 5.82
N ASP A 64 -18.05 -27.16 7.08
CA ASP A 64 -18.33 -26.21 8.16
C ASP A 64 -17.32 -25.07 8.16
N TRP A 65 -17.84 -23.85 8.02
CA TRP A 65 -17.07 -22.60 8.02
C TRP A 65 -17.48 -21.65 9.15
N GLY A 66 -18.33 -22.09 10.08
CA GLY A 66 -18.87 -21.24 11.16
C GLY A 66 -19.87 -20.18 10.66
N PHE A 67 -20.47 -20.41 9.49
CA PHE A 67 -21.53 -19.58 8.91
C PHE A 67 -22.90 -20.25 9.04
N LYS A 68 -23.94 -19.58 8.54
CA LYS A 68 -25.33 -20.05 8.64
C LYS A 68 -25.54 -21.47 8.08
N ARG A 69 -24.80 -21.85 7.04
CA ARG A 69 -24.93 -23.15 6.35
C ARG A 69 -23.55 -23.68 5.95
N PRO A 70 -23.38 -25.01 5.81
CA PRO A 70 -22.14 -25.57 5.29
C PRO A 70 -21.96 -25.23 3.80
N PHE A 71 -20.71 -25.06 3.37
CA PHE A 71 -20.38 -24.74 1.98
C PHE A 71 -20.14 -25.97 1.12
N PRO A 72 -20.36 -25.87 -0.22
CA PRO A 72 -20.13 -26.97 -1.14
C PRO A 72 -18.67 -27.47 -1.11
N LEU A 73 -18.48 -28.78 -0.90
CA LEU A 73 -17.16 -29.41 -0.81
C LEU A 73 -16.37 -29.33 -2.13
N LYS A 74 -17.07 -29.38 -3.27
CA LYS A 74 -16.46 -29.36 -4.61
C LYS A 74 -15.56 -28.15 -4.84
N SER A 75 -15.96 -26.98 -4.36
CA SER A 75 -15.21 -25.72 -4.54
C SER A 75 -14.30 -25.37 -3.35
N THR A 76 -14.52 -25.97 -2.19
CA THR A 76 -13.83 -25.59 -0.94
C THR A 76 -12.76 -26.58 -0.48
N MET A 77 -12.87 -27.86 -0.85
CA MET A 77 -11.97 -28.92 -0.40
C MET A 77 -10.79 -29.17 -1.37
N THR A 78 -11.03 -29.07 -2.67
CA THR A 78 -10.05 -29.40 -3.73
C THR A 78 -8.91 -28.38 -3.87
N THR A 79 -8.97 -27.27 -3.14
CA THR A 79 -7.98 -26.20 -3.18
C THR A 79 -6.94 -26.37 -2.07
N SER A 80 -5.67 -26.10 -2.37
CA SER A 80 -4.60 -26.02 -1.37
C SER A 80 -4.70 -24.77 -0.49
N THR A 81 -5.44 -23.76 -0.93
CA THR A 81 -5.60 -22.48 -0.25
C THR A 81 -7.06 -22.30 0.20
N PRO A 82 -7.45 -22.83 1.38
CA PRO A 82 -8.82 -22.78 1.90
C PRO A 82 -9.19 -21.39 2.44
N LEU A 83 -9.22 -20.40 1.55
CA LEU A 83 -9.47 -19.01 1.89
C LEU A 83 -10.72 -18.52 1.17
N ILE A 84 -11.70 -18.07 1.95
CA ILE A 84 -12.98 -17.58 1.43
C ILE A 84 -13.28 -16.18 1.93
N ARG A 85 -14.08 -15.46 1.16
CA ARG A 85 -14.74 -14.22 1.56
C ARG A 85 -16.24 -14.38 1.40
N VAL A 86 -16.99 -13.92 2.39
CA VAL A 86 -18.45 -13.95 2.37
C VAL A 86 -18.96 -12.54 2.05
N LYS A 87 -19.76 -12.45 0.98
CA LYS A 87 -20.42 -11.20 0.59
C LYS A 87 -21.72 -11.02 1.37
N GLN A 88 -22.53 -12.07 1.41
CA GLN A 88 -23.80 -12.11 2.13
C GLN A 88 -23.95 -13.45 2.83
N VAL A 89 -24.22 -13.44 4.13
CA VAL A 89 -24.41 -14.66 4.93
C VAL A 89 -25.64 -15.45 4.48
N ASP A 90 -26.69 -14.74 4.05
CA ASP A 90 -27.92 -15.31 3.50
C ASP A 90 -28.43 -14.37 2.41
N ALA A 91 -28.34 -14.81 1.16
CA ALA A 91 -28.84 -14.07 0.01
C ALA A 91 -30.34 -14.37 -0.24
N ILE A 92 -30.95 -13.66 -1.20
CA ILE A 92 -32.37 -13.83 -1.57
C ILE A 92 -32.64 -15.27 -2.03
N GLU A 93 -31.64 -15.91 -2.64
CA GLU A 93 -31.67 -17.28 -3.12
C GLU A 93 -31.56 -18.32 -2.00
N SER A 94 -31.56 -17.90 -0.71
CA SER A 94 -31.37 -18.77 0.46
C SER A 94 -30.02 -19.50 0.49
N VAL A 95 -29.04 -19.00 -0.26
CA VAL A 95 -27.66 -19.49 -0.32
C VAL A 95 -26.74 -18.42 0.26
N THR A 96 -25.64 -18.84 0.88
CA THR A 96 -24.59 -17.91 1.31
C THR A 96 -23.77 -17.52 0.09
N ASP A 97 -23.71 -16.24 -0.25
CA ASP A 97 -22.88 -15.74 -1.35
C ASP A 97 -21.43 -15.60 -0.87
N PHE A 98 -20.56 -16.47 -1.38
CA PHE A 98 -19.15 -16.49 -1.07
C PHE A 98 -18.28 -16.59 -2.33
N ALA A 99 -17.03 -16.16 -2.21
CA ALA A 99 -16.02 -16.29 -3.25
C ALA A 99 -14.68 -16.66 -2.63
N SER A 100 -13.72 -17.09 -3.45
CA SER A 100 -12.35 -17.27 -2.99
C SER A 100 -11.76 -15.93 -2.54
N ALA A 101 -10.99 -15.95 -1.45
CA ALA A 101 -10.20 -14.83 -0.95
C ALA A 101 -8.69 -15.03 -1.16
N ALA A 102 -8.29 -16.10 -1.86
CA ALA A 102 -6.89 -16.42 -2.12
C ALA A 102 -6.18 -15.35 -2.96
N ASP A 103 -6.94 -14.61 -3.78
CA ASP A 103 -6.44 -13.49 -4.59
C ASP A 103 -5.73 -12.42 -3.75
N TYR A 104 -6.33 -12.00 -2.64
CA TYR A 104 -5.73 -10.97 -1.77
C TYR A 104 -4.79 -11.55 -0.73
N THR A 105 -5.16 -12.64 -0.06
CA THR A 105 -4.38 -13.19 1.05
C THR A 105 -3.02 -13.71 0.56
N LEU A 106 -2.98 -14.44 -0.56
CA LEU A 106 -1.70 -14.88 -1.13
C LEU A 106 -0.87 -13.72 -1.67
N SER A 107 -1.52 -12.64 -2.15
CA SER A 107 -0.80 -11.44 -2.57
C SER A 107 -0.19 -10.70 -1.38
N LEU A 108 -0.87 -10.69 -0.23
CA LEU A 108 -0.33 -10.18 1.03
C LEU A 108 0.88 -11.00 1.49
N GLU A 109 0.76 -12.32 1.51
CA GLU A 109 1.86 -13.23 1.87
C GLU A 109 3.06 -13.03 0.94
N LYS A 110 2.84 -13.00 -0.38
CA LYS A 110 3.87 -12.71 -1.37
C LYS A 110 4.54 -11.35 -1.12
N PHE A 111 3.77 -10.31 -0.79
CA PHE A 111 4.34 -8.99 -0.48
C PHE A 111 5.23 -9.02 0.77
N GLN A 112 4.79 -9.74 1.81
CA GLN A 112 5.56 -9.91 3.04
C GLN A 112 6.85 -10.70 2.80
N GLU A 113 6.82 -11.69 1.90
CA GLU A 113 8.01 -12.41 1.44
C GLU A 113 9.01 -11.52 0.68
N LEU A 114 8.55 -10.47 -0.01
CA LEU A 114 9.46 -9.48 -0.63
C LEU A 114 10.25 -8.66 0.40
N ARG A 115 9.83 -8.68 1.67
CA ARG A 115 10.44 -7.91 2.78
C ARG A 115 10.62 -6.42 2.44
N VAL A 116 9.58 -5.83 1.87
CA VAL A 116 9.58 -4.42 1.45
C VAL A 116 9.00 -3.52 2.55
N SER A 117 9.74 -2.49 2.95
CA SER A 117 9.27 -1.44 3.85
C SER A 117 8.48 -0.37 3.10
N LEU A 118 7.49 0.20 3.78
CA LEU A 118 6.66 1.29 3.27
C LEU A 118 7.33 2.62 3.62
N SER A 119 7.42 3.51 2.63
CA SER A 119 8.02 4.84 2.81
C SER A 119 7.04 5.94 2.41
N ILE A 120 7.34 7.13 2.90
CA ILE A 120 6.62 8.35 2.51
C ILE A 120 7.00 8.70 1.06
N PRO A 121 6.04 9.10 0.20
CA PRO A 121 6.36 9.50 -1.16
C PRO A 121 7.34 10.67 -1.17
N LYS A 122 8.45 10.51 -1.92
CA LYS A 122 9.43 11.58 -2.13
C LYS A 122 8.89 12.53 -3.20
N GLU A 123 8.94 13.83 -2.94
CA GLU A 123 8.71 14.82 -3.98
C GLU A 123 9.85 14.72 -5.01
N ASN A 124 9.50 14.56 -6.30
CA ASN A 124 10.48 14.39 -7.37
C ASN A 124 11.51 15.54 -7.34
N GLU A 125 12.79 15.19 -7.11
CA GLU A 125 13.97 16.06 -7.16
C GLU A 125 14.12 16.71 -8.55
N ARG A 126 13.45 17.84 -8.75
CA ARG A 126 13.74 18.76 -9.86
C ARG A 126 14.16 20.15 -9.41
N ALA A 127 14.34 20.39 -8.12
CA ALA A 127 14.83 21.67 -7.65
C ALA A 127 15.66 21.52 -6.38
N THR A 128 16.79 22.23 -6.36
CA THR A 128 17.67 22.55 -5.23
C THR A 128 18.73 21.52 -4.79
N SER A 129 19.97 21.91 -5.07
CA SER A 129 21.26 21.27 -4.79
C SER A 129 21.69 21.27 -3.31
N THR A 130 20.76 21.48 -2.38
CA THR A 130 21.01 21.51 -0.92
C THR A 130 20.51 20.25 -0.18
N ALA A 131 19.90 19.29 -0.88
CA ALA A 131 19.30 18.08 -0.32
C ALA A 131 20.32 16.96 0.01
N ARG A 132 21.34 17.23 0.83
CA ARG A 132 22.25 16.17 1.31
C ARG A 132 21.68 15.35 2.49
N THR A 133 20.56 15.77 3.08
CA THR A 133 19.98 15.12 4.28
C THR A 133 18.80 14.18 3.99
N ASP A 134 18.11 14.29 2.84
CA ASP A 134 16.95 13.44 2.45
C ASP A 134 17.29 12.39 1.39
N ILE A 135 18.49 11.81 1.51
CA ILE A 135 18.89 10.66 0.68
C ILE A 135 18.14 9.40 1.13
N TRP A 136 17.66 9.37 2.38
CA TRP A 136 17.06 8.20 3.00
C TRP A 136 15.54 8.22 2.95
N ARG A 137 14.97 7.07 2.60
CA ARG A 137 13.52 6.86 2.60
C ARG A 137 13.03 6.83 4.03
N LYS A 138 12.20 7.80 4.40
CA LYS A 138 11.62 7.87 5.73
C LYS A 138 10.50 6.84 5.90
N SER A 139 10.48 6.16 7.04
CA SER A 139 9.45 5.19 7.35
C SER A 139 8.08 5.86 7.49
N VAL A 140 7.02 5.10 7.26
CA VAL A 140 5.65 5.54 7.53
C VAL A 140 5.31 5.50 9.03
N PHE A 141 6.05 4.72 9.83
CA PHE A 141 5.79 4.50 11.27
C PHE A 141 6.66 5.39 12.17
N GLU A 142 6.97 6.60 11.71
CA GLU A 142 7.73 7.58 12.50
C GLU A 142 6.80 8.35 13.42
N GLU A 143 7.21 8.61 14.66
CA GLU A 143 6.39 9.30 15.67
C GLU A 143 6.01 10.73 15.26
N ASP A 144 6.79 11.33 14.37
CA ASP A 144 6.55 12.67 13.86
C ASP A 144 5.61 12.73 12.66
N MET A 145 5.14 11.58 12.16
CA MET A 145 4.26 11.44 10.98
C MET A 145 3.04 10.54 11.24
N ASP A 146 3.22 9.43 11.96
CA ASP A 146 2.15 8.48 12.31
C ASP A 146 1.39 8.96 13.55
N PHE A 147 0.64 10.03 13.37
CA PHE A 147 -0.29 10.52 14.36
C PHE A 147 -1.56 11.04 13.68
N THR A 148 -2.70 10.78 14.31
CA THR A 148 -4.01 11.23 13.82
C THR A 148 -4.55 12.44 14.58
N ASP A 149 -4.12 12.59 15.83
CA ASP A 149 -4.68 13.60 16.73
C ASP A 149 -4.04 14.96 16.50
N PHE A 150 -4.86 16.01 16.55
CA PHE A 150 -4.38 17.38 16.48
C PHE A 150 -3.67 17.75 17.79
N ARG A 151 -2.34 17.89 17.76
CA ARG A 151 -1.55 18.37 18.91
C ARG A 151 -1.45 19.90 18.86
N LYS A 152 -2.08 20.59 19.83
CA LYS A 152 -1.95 22.05 20.00
C LYS A 152 -0.48 22.41 20.24
N GLY A 153 0.06 23.37 19.49
CA GLY A 153 1.43 23.89 19.66
C GLY A 153 2.48 23.37 18.67
N ARG A 154 2.14 22.43 17.78
CA ARG A 154 3.03 22.04 16.67
C ARG A 154 2.63 22.82 15.40
N ALA A 155 3.59 23.55 14.83
CA ALA A 155 3.39 24.27 13.56
C ALA A 155 3.28 23.31 12.36
N ASP A 156 3.90 22.13 12.45
CA ASP A 156 3.94 21.13 11.39
C ASP A 156 2.72 20.20 11.43
N ASP A 157 1.75 20.40 10.53
CA ASP A 157 0.66 19.45 10.31
C ASP A 157 1.09 18.33 9.34
N LYS A 158 1.84 17.38 9.89
CA LYS A 158 2.37 16.19 9.19
C LYS A 158 1.41 14.99 9.20
N ARG A 159 0.17 15.19 9.66
CA ARG A 159 -0.82 14.12 9.76
C ARG A 159 -1.14 13.54 8.38
N TRP A 160 -1.44 12.25 8.35
CA TRP A 160 -1.92 11.58 7.15
C TRP A 160 -3.46 11.47 7.11
N LYS A 161 -4.12 11.55 8.28
CA LYS A 161 -5.58 11.43 8.41
C LYS A 161 -6.23 12.78 8.70
N PHE A 162 -7.13 13.19 7.81
CA PHE A 162 -7.87 14.44 7.89
C PHE A 162 -9.38 14.15 7.94
N GLN A 163 -10.14 14.95 8.69
CA GLN A 163 -11.61 14.87 8.71
C GLN A 163 -12.23 15.52 7.46
N GLY A 164 -11.60 16.57 6.96
CA GLY A 164 -12.00 17.25 5.75
C GLY A 164 -11.63 16.47 4.49
N PRO A 165 -12.41 16.59 3.40
CA PRO A 165 -12.05 15.98 2.13
C PRO A 165 -10.84 16.69 1.51
N TRP A 166 -10.11 15.97 0.66
CA TRP A 166 -9.11 16.61 -0.18
C TRP A 166 -9.78 17.24 -1.41
N LEU A 167 -9.79 18.58 -1.45
CA LEU A 167 -10.59 19.33 -2.42
C LEU A 167 -10.24 19.03 -3.88
N ALA A 168 -8.98 18.74 -4.18
CA ALA A 168 -8.52 18.47 -5.55
C ALA A 168 -9.06 17.15 -6.14
N ARG A 169 -9.56 16.24 -5.28
CA ARG A 169 -10.13 14.95 -5.71
C ARG A 169 -11.65 14.99 -5.90
N LEU A 170 -12.33 15.97 -5.29
CA LEU A 170 -13.78 16.05 -5.38
C LEU A 170 -14.21 16.41 -6.79
N THR A 171 -15.25 15.73 -7.29
CA THR A 171 -15.96 16.17 -8.48
C THR A 171 -16.73 17.46 -8.20
N GLU A 172 -17.12 18.20 -9.24
CA GLU A 172 -17.87 19.45 -9.07
C GLU A 172 -19.16 19.27 -8.26
N GLY A 173 -19.92 18.20 -8.55
CA GLY A 173 -21.16 17.88 -7.83
C GLY A 173 -20.92 17.56 -6.34
N GLU A 174 -19.89 16.76 -6.05
CA GLU A 174 -19.50 16.44 -4.66
C GLU A 174 -19.01 17.69 -3.91
N PHE A 175 -18.28 18.57 -4.60
CA PHE A 175 -17.79 19.82 -4.03
C PHE A 175 -18.94 20.77 -3.65
N ILE A 176 -19.93 20.97 -4.55
CA ILE A 176 -21.13 21.77 -4.25
C ILE A 176 -21.89 21.17 -3.06
N GLN A 177 -22.08 19.85 -3.06
CA GLN A 177 -22.75 19.17 -1.97
C GLN A 177 -22.00 19.33 -0.63
N TYR A 178 -20.67 19.27 -0.64
CA TYR A 178 -19.84 19.50 0.53
C TYR A 178 -19.96 20.95 1.04
N LEU A 179 -19.97 21.94 0.14
CA LEU A 179 -20.17 23.33 0.52
C LEU A 179 -21.50 23.53 1.23
N ASP A 180 -22.58 22.98 0.68
CA ASP A 180 -23.94 23.19 1.20
C ASP A 180 -24.17 22.44 2.52
N LYS A 181 -23.73 21.18 2.62
CA LYS A 181 -23.97 20.34 3.80
C LYS A 181 -22.95 20.54 4.92
N SER A 182 -21.69 20.81 4.60
CA SER A 182 -20.59 20.78 5.57
C SER A 182 -20.00 22.16 5.87
N VAL A 183 -19.93 23.08 4.88
CA VAL A 183 -19.25 24.38 5.06
C VAL A 183 -20.22 25.49 5.44
N ARG A 184 -21.32 25.69 4.69
CA ARG A 184 -22.32 26.74 4.95
C ARG A 184 -22.89 26.75 6.38
N PRO A 185 -23.29 25.62 6.99
CA PRO A 185 -23.84 25.64 8.34
C PRO A 185 -22.79 26.02 9.40
N LYS A 186 -21.49 25.84 9.13
CA LYS A 186 -20.40 26.14 10.08
C LYS A 186 -19.99 27.61 10.12
N ARG A 187 -20.62 28.51 9.34
CA ARG A 187 -20.28 29.94 9.27
C ARG A 187 -20.33 30.66 10.62
N ALA A 188 -21.31 30.33 11.47
CA ALA A 188 -21.44 30.94 12.80
C ALA A 188 -20.26 30.57 13.70
N HIS A 189 -19.89 29.29 13.73
CA HIS A 189 -18.72 28.80 14.47
C HIS A 189 -17.41 29.41 13.96
N PHE A 190 -17.26 29.53 12.63
CA PHE A 190 -16.07 30.16 12.06
C PHE A 190 -15.93 31.63 12.45
N ARG A 191 -17.05 32.38 12.46
CA ARG A 191 -17.05 33.78 12.94
C ARG A 191 -16.63 33.88 14.41
N TRP A 192 -17.03 32.91 15.24
CA TRP A 192 -16.61 32.85 16.64
C TRP A 192 -15.11 32.59 16.76
N LEU A 193 -14.56 31.65 15.98
CA LEU A 193 -13.11 31.39 15.93
C LEU A 193 -12.32 32.64 15.51
N LEU A 194 -12.79 33.39 14.51
CA LEU A 194 -12.15 34.63 14.09
C LEU A 194 -12.15 35.70 15.20
N LYS A 195 -13.23 35.79 15.98
CA LYS A 195 -13.30 36.66 17.16
C LYS A 195 -12.32 36.23 18.24
N GLU A 196 -12.22 34.93 18.51
CA GLU A 196 -11.26 34.38 19.48
C GLU A 196 -9.81 34.75 19.10
N ARG A 197 -9.44 34.57 17.83
CA ARG A 197 -8.12 34.97 17.32
C ARG A 197 -7.89 36.47 17.35
N LEU A 198 -8.92 37.27 17.07
CA LEU A 198 -8.83 38.72 17.17
C LEU A 198 -8.56 39.14 18.62
N ALA A 199 -9.30 38.60 19.59
CA ALA A 199 -9.07 38.85 21.01
C ALA A 199 -7.64 38.46 21.43
N GLU A 200 -7.16 37.29 21.01
CA GLU A 200 -5.78 36.84 21.24
C GLU A 200 -4.75 37.80 20.64
N SER A 201 -4.97 38.28 19.42
CA SER A 201 -4.09 39.25 18.75
C SER A 201 -4.08 40.62 19.43
N LEU A 202 -5.21 41.07 19.97
CA LEU A 202 -5.28 42.33 20.73
C LEU A 202 -4.63 42.18 22.10
N ASN A 203 -4.86 41.05 22.78
CA ASN A 203 -4.25 40.76 24.07
C ASN A 203 -2.73 40.65 23.98
N THR A 204 -2.21 40.00 22.93
CA THR A 204 -0.76 39.88 22.69
C THR A 204 -0.13 41.24 22.38
N LYS A 205 -0.76 42.07 21.53
CA LYS A 205 -0.32 43.44 21.26
C LYS A 205 -0.33 44.32 22.51
N ALA A 206 -1.43 44.29 23.26
CA ALA A 206 -1.57 45.07 24.49
C ALA A 206 -0.56 44.64 25.57
N ALA A 207 -0.31 43.33 25.68
CA ALA A 207 0.73 42.81 26.58
C ALA A 207 2.13 43.24 26.14
N GLN A 208 2.43 43.21 24.84
CA GLN A 208 3.72 43.65 24.31
C GLN A 208 3.94 45.15 24.53
N GLU A 209 2.94 45.98 24.27
CA GLU A 209 3.02 47.43 24.52
C GLU A 209 3.19 47.77 26.01
N ALA A 210 2.53 47.01 26.90
CA ALA A 210 2.69 47.18 28.34
C ALA A 210 4.11 46.80 28.79
N LEU A 211 4.68 45.71 28.25
CA LEU A 211 6.06 45.31 28.51
C LEU A 211 7.05 46.38 28.02
N ASP A 212 6.86 46.91 26.82
CA ASP A 212 7.73 47.95 26.24
C ASP A 212 7.66 49.27 27.04
N LYS A 213 6.52 49.57 27.64
CA LYS A 213 6.30 50.74 28.52
C LYS A 213 6.67 50.49 29.99
N GLY A 214 6.93 49.23 30.37
CA GLY A 214 7.21 48.84 31.76
C GLY A 214 5.99 48.89 32.70
N GLU A 215 4.77 48.86 32.15
CA GLU A 215 3.51 48.87 32.90
C GLU A 215 2.97 47.44 33.13
N GLU A 216 2.07 47.29 34.10
CA GLU A 216 1.40 46.00 34.33
C GLU A 216 0.46 45.64 33.16
N ALA A 217 0.37 44.33 32.87
CA ALA A 217 -0.40 43.86 31.72
C ALA A 217 -1.90 44.19 31.87
N PRO A 218 -2.54 44.79 30.83
CA PRO A 218 -3.95 45.14 30.87
C PRO A 218 -4.87 43.90 30.97
N PRO A 219 -6.13 44.07 31.42
CA PRO A 219 -7.07 42.97 31.54
C PRO A 219 -7.34 42.30 30.18
N LYS A 220 -7.41 40.97 30.18
CA LYS A 220 -7.63 40.19 28.96
C LYS A 220 -8.99 40.51 28.34
N ILE A 221 -8.97 40.96 27.08
CA ILE A 221 -10.16 41.18 26.27
C ILE A 221 -10.73 39.82 25.87
N ASN A 222 -12.04 39.66 26.06
CA ASN A 222 -12.73 38.43 25.70
C ASN A 222 -13.38 38.51 24.31
N PRO A 223 -13.69 37.37 23.66
CA PRO A 223 -14.24 37.37 22.30
C PRO A 223 -15.62 38.04 22.15
N TRP A 224 -16.37 38.20 23.25
CA TRP A 224 -17.69 38.85 23.25
C TRP A 224 -17.61 40.39 23.30
N ASP A 225 -16.49 40.94 23.79
CA ASP A 225 -16.29 42.39 23.94
C ASP A 225 -15.81 43.08 22.65
N ILE A 226 -15.59 42.31 21.58
CA ILE A 226 -15.10 42.81 20.29
C ILE A 226 -16.20 43.59 19.56
N SER A 227 -15.88 44.83 19.17
CA SER A 227 -16.78 45.67 18.40
C SER A 227 -17.00 45.13 16.98
N LYS A 228 -18.18 45.41 16.41
CA LYS A 228 -18.50 44.96 15.03
C LYS A 228 -17.54 45.57 14.00
N GLU A 229 -17.10 46.80 14.21
CA GLU A 229 -16.19 47.53 13.33
C GLU A 229 -14.80 46.89 13.30
N GLN A 230 -14.22 46.63 14.49
CA GLN A 230 -12.95 45.94 14.65
C GLN A 230 -12.96 44.57 13.95
N PHE A 231 -14.07 43.83 14.08
CA PHE A 231 -14.23 42.55 13.41
C PHE A 231 -14.27 42.66 11.88
N ILE A 232 -14.99 43.66 11.33
CA ILE A 232 -15.09 43.86 9.88
C ILE A 232 -13.72 44.22 9.29
N ASP A 233 -12.97 45.10 9.96
CA ASP A 233 -11.65 45.51 9.49
C ASP A 233 -10.63 44.37 9.56
N PHE A 234 -10.71 43.51 10.58
CA PHE A 234 -9.92 42.29 10.64
C PHE A 234 -10.27 41.32 9.49
N VAL A 235 -11.55 41.16 9.16
CA VAL A 235 -11.94 40.35 7.99
C VAL A 235 -11.43 40.97 6.69
N ARG A 236 -11.37 42.31 6.58
CA ARG A 236 -10.78 42.99 5.42
C ARG A 236 -9.28 42.76 5.33
N SER A 237 -8.53 42.82 6.44
CA SER A 237 -7.09 42.52 6.44
C SER A 237 -6.79 41.07 6.07
N LEU A 238 -7.65 40.12 6.46
CA LEU A 238 -7.55 38.72 6.03
C LEU A 238 -7.83 38.52 4.52
N ARG A 239 -8.53 39.44 3.85
CA ARG A 239 -8.72 39.36 2.39
C ARG A 239 -7.48 39.76 1.62
N SER A 240 -6.69 40.70 2.16
CA SER A 240 -5.37 41.03 1.61
C SER A 240 -4.37 39.90 1.81
N ASP A 241 -4.42 39.22 2.96
CA ASP A 241 -3.53 38.10 3.28
C ASP A 241 -4.23 36.75 3.10
N ARG A 242 -4.23 36.28 1.85
CA ARG A 242 -4.89 35.01 1.49
C ARG A 242 -4.24 33.79 2.13
N ALA A 243 -2.93 33.83 2.40
CA ALA A 243 -2.20 32.69 2.93
C ALA A 243 -2.65 32.37 4.36
N THR A 244 -2.73 33.39 5.23
CA THR A 244 -3.23 33.21 6.60
C THR A 244 -4.71 32.85 6.62
N LEU A 245 -5.52 33.43 5.73
CA LEU A 245 -6.92 33.05 5.60
C LEU A 245 -7.08 31.57 5.23
N TYR A 246 -6.34 31.08 4.23
CA TYR A 246 -6.40 29.67 3.85
C TYR A 246 -5.90 28.76 4.96
N GLY A 247 -4.83 29.14 5.68
CA GLY A 247 -4.35 28.40 6.84
C GLY A 247 -5.39 28.31 7.97
N LEU A 248 -6.15 29.37 8.22
CA LEU A 248 -7.23 29.37 9.20
C LEU A 248 -8.42 28.51 8.75
N VAL A 249 -8.81 28.62 7.48
CA VAL A 249 -9.90 27.83 6.91
C VAL A 249 -9.55 26.35 6.86
N SER A 250 -8.31 26.00 6.48
CA SER A 250 -7.85 24.62 6.43
C SER A 250 -7.78 24.00 7.84
N LYS A 251 -7.25 24.72 8.83
CA LYS A 251 -7.25 24.29 10.24
C LYS A 251 -8.67 24.12 10.79
N PHE A 252 -9.61 25.01 10.44
CA PHE A 252 -11.00 24.94 10.93
C PHE A 252 -11.81 23.79 10.30
N LEU A 253 -11.65 23.59 8.99
CA LEU A 253 -12.33 22.52 8.26
C LEU A 253 -11.57 21.19 8.30
N ASP A 254 -10.40 21.16 8.95
CA ASP A 254 -9.44 20.05 8.98
C ASP A 254 -9.18 19.49 7.58
N LEU A 255 -8.90 20.39 6.63
CA LEU A 255 -8.64 20.05 5.24
C LEU A 255 -7.21 19.54 5.07
N ALA A 256 -7.07 18.54 4.21
CA ALA A 256 -5.76 18.09 3.77
C ALA A 256 -4.98 19.24 3.09
N PRO A 257 -3.66 19.32 3.29
CA PRO A 257 -2.85 20.37 2.72
C PRO A 257 -2.93 20.33 1.20
N LEU A 258 -3.19 21.49 0.61
CA LEU A 258 -3.07 21.71 -0.81
C LEU A 258 -1.65 22.21 -1.04
N GLY A 259 -0.92 21.60 -1.97
CA GLY A 259 0.43 22.07 -2.33
C GLY A 259 0.43 23.58 -2.60
N HIS A 260 1.54 24.24 -2.27
CA HIS A 260 1.64 25.70 -2.40
C HIS A 260 1.20 26.16 -3.80
N PRO A 261 0.32 27.19 -3.90
CA PRO A 261 -0.05 27.73 -5.19
C PRO A 261 1.21 28.22 -5.91
N VAL A 262 1.39 27.76 -7.14
CA VAL A 262 2.52 28.10 -8.03
C VAL A 262 2.59 29.63 -8.19
N GLY A 263 3.65 30.22 -7.63
CA GLY A 263 3.93 31.65 -7.68
C GLY A 263 5.25 31.95 -6.94
N ILE A 264 6.29 32.26 -7.71
CA ILE A 264 7.72 32.30 -7.32
C ILE A 264 8.07 33.32 -6.21
N LEU A 265 7.11 34.10 -5.69
CA LEU A 265 7.36 35.19 -4.73
C LEU A 265 6.87 34.95 -3.29
N GLN A 266 6.08 33.92 -3.01
CA GLN A 266 5.49 33.73 -1.66
C GLN A 266 6.34 32.84 -0.73
N THR A 267 7.29 32.08 -1.27
CA THR A 267 8.11 31.09 -0.55
C THR A 267 9.09 31.70 0.45
N LEU A 268 9.48 32.97 0.27
CA LEU A 268 10.40 33.66 1.18
C LEU A 268 9.70 34.43 2.32
N ILE A 269 8.38 34.67 2.23
CA ILE A 269 7.63 35.53 3.16
C ILE A 269 6.74 34.71 4.10
N SER A 270 6.52 33.43 3.81
CA SER A 270 5.57 32.60 4.55
C SER A 270 6.15 31.96 5.82
N THR A 271 7.28 32.42 6.36
CA THR A 271 7.95 31.90 7.57
C THR A 271 7.23 32.25 8.89
N GLY A 272 5.90 32.31 8.87
CA GLY A 272 5.06 32.51 10.05
C GLY A 272 4.32 31.23 10.43
N GLU A 273 3.77 31.19 11.65
CA GLU A 273 2.96 30.08 12.22
C GLU A 273 1.72 29.63 11.39
N ASN A 274 1.48 30.33 10.27
CA ASN A 274 0.39 30.11 9.32
C ASN A 274 0.86 29.69 7.92
N ALA A 275 2.16 29.44 7.71
CA ALA A 275 2.62 28.72 6.53
C ALA A 275 1.90 27.38 6.45
N ALA A 276 1.39 27.01 5.28
CA ALA A 276 0.95 25.64 5.07
C ALA A 276 2.17 24.74 5.29
N ALA A 277 2.14 23.94 6.37
CA ALA A 277 3.22 23.00 6.66
C ALA A 277 3.50 22.16 5.41
N GLU A 278 4.76 22.04 5.03
CA GLU A 278 5.19 21.23 3.89
C GLU A 278 4.89 19.77 4.21
N SER A 279 3.71 19.32 3.80
CA SER A 279 3.26 17.95 3.97
C SER A 279 3.68 17.15 2.74
N PRO A 280 4.23 15.93 2.91
CA PRO A 280 4.62 15.08 1.79
C PRO A 280 3.45 14.72 0.86
N TYR A 281 2.22 14.91 1.35
CA TYR A 281 0.99 14.62 0.65
C TYR A 281 0.38 15.85 -0.06
N GLY A 282 1.04 17.02 -0.04
CA GLY A 282 0.45 18.25 -0.58
C GLY A 282 0.12 18.22 -2.07
N LYS A 283 0.95 17.54 -2.89
CA LYS A 283 0.77 17.46 -4.36
C LYS A 283 -0.15 16.32 -4.77
N ALA A 284 0.08 15.13 -4.23
CA ALA A 284 -0.68 13.93 -4.60
C ALA A 284 -2.00 13.81 -3.82
N GLY A 285 -2.08 14.42 -2.64
CA GLY A 285 -3.15 14.19 -1.67
C GLY A 285 -2.77 13.12 -0.64
N PRO A 286 -3.39 13.11 0.55
CA PRO A 286 -3.15 12.08 1.55
C PRO A 286 -3.74 10.73 1.11
N PRO A 287 -3.17 9.61 1.58
CA PRO A 287 -3.73 8.29 1.34
C PRO A 287 -5.11 8.14 2.03
N PRO A 288 -6.01 7.31 1.49
CA PRO A 288 -7.36 7.12 2.04
C PRO A 288 -7.35 6.26 3.31
N SER A 289 -6.27 5.54 3.56
CA SER A 289 -6.01 4.72 4.74
C SER A 289 -4.62 5.08 5.30
N HIS A 290 -4.18 4.38 6.36
CA HIS A 290 -2.82 4.56 6.89
C HIS A 290 -1.78 4.42 5.75
N PRO A 291 -0.67 5.19 5.73
CA PRO A 291 0.31 5.13 4.64
C PRO A 291 0.95 3.76 4.39
N SER A 292 0.87 2.83 5.35
CA SER A 292 1.25 1.42 5.15
C SER A 292 0.15 0.54 4.55
N ALA A 293 -1.10 1.01 4.50
CA ALA A 293 -2.32 0.26 4.18
C ALA A 293 -2.50 -1.06 4.95
N GLY A 294 -1.73 -1.31 6.02
CA GLY A 294 -1.70 -2.59 6.73
C GLY A 294 -1.07 -3.75 5.95
N ILE A 295 -0.34 -3.49 4.86
CA ILE A 295 0.27 -4.55 4.03
C ILE A 295 1.62 -5.02 4.59
N SER A 296 2.40 -4.10 5.14
CA SER A 296 3.71 -4.38 5.75
C SER A 296 3.93 -3.43 6.93
N TYR A 297 4.59 -3.97 7.95
CA TYR A 297 4.90 -3.29 9.20
C TYR A 297 6.42 -3.10 9.38
N LEU A 298 7.20 -3.39 8.35
CA LEU A 298 8.64 -3.14 8.35
C LEU A 298 8.91 -1.65 8.32
N ARG A 299 9.71 -1.17 9.28
CA ARG A 299 10.11 0.24 9.33
C ARG A 299 11.17 0.59 8.27
N THR A 300 12.11 -0.32 8.05
CA THR A 300 13.27 -0.12 7.17
C THR A 300 13.70 -1.43 6.53
N ASN A 301 14.36 -1.31 5.38
CA ASN A 301 15.01 -2.39 4.64
C ASN A 301 16.55 -2.35 4.79
N ALA A 302 17.05 -1.64 5.79
CA ALA A 302 18.49 -1.50 6.09
C ALA A 302 19.04 -2.73 6.84
N TYR A 303 18.95 -3.89 6.21
CA TYR A 303 19.58 -5.13 6.66
C TYR A 303 20.29 -5.79 5.48
N MET A 304 21.24 -6.67 5.77
CA MET A 304 21.95 -7.46 4.76
C MET A 304 21.59 -8.93 4.94
N GLU A 305 21.20 -9.59 3.86
CA GLU A 305 20.92 -11.02 3.88
C GLU A 305 22.25 -11.78 3.93
N ASN A 306 22.40 -12.66 4.93
CA ASN A 306 23.58 -13.49 5.04
C ASN A 306 23.35 -14.79 4.26
N HIS A 307 24.05 -14.94 3.14
CA HIS A 307 24.00 -16.17 2.36
C HIS A 307 24.80 -17.27 3.06
N PRO A 308 24.29 -18.52 3.18
CA PRO A 308 24.96 -19.59 3.93
C PRO A 308 26.42 -19.87 3.49
N VAL A 309 26.69 -19.79 2.19
CA VAL A 309 28.02 -20.04 1.59
C VAL A 309 28.84 -18.75 1.41
N TYR A 310 28.30 -17.75 0.70
CA TYR A 310 29.06 -16.55 0.31
C TYR A 310 29.07 -15.42 1.35
N GLY A 311 28.34 -15.56 2.46
CA GLY A 311 28.29 -14.55 3.51
C GLY A 311 27.35 -13.36 3.17
N PRO A 312 27.57 -12.18 3.78
CA PRO A 312 26.66 -11.05 3.69
C PRO A 312 26.57 -10.49 2.27
N GLN A 313 25.36 -10.43 1.73
CA GLN A 313 25.11 -9.97 0.36
C GLN A 313 25.03 -8.45 0.28
N GLY A 314 25.62 -7.88 -0.77
CA GLY A 314 25.59 -6.43 -1.01
C GLY A 314 24.23 -5.90 -1.51
N ARG A 315 23.37 -6.78 -2.03
CA ARG A 315 22.01 -6.48 -2.48
C ARG A 315 21.02 -7.50 -1.94
N HIS A 316 19.75 -7.12 -1.89
CA HIS A 316 18.66 -8.02 -1.54
C HIS A 316 18.43 -9.06 -2.63
N THR A 317 17.89 -10.22 -2.24
CA THR A 317 17.57 -11.29 -3.17
C THR A 317 16.59 -10.82 -4.27
N PRO A 318 16.94 -10.96 -5.55
CA PRO A 318 16.09 -10.50 -6.63
C PRO A 318 14.91 -11.44 -6.86
N VAL A 319 13.80 -10.86 -7.32
CA VAL A 319 12.52 -11.56 -7.50
C VAL A 319 12.18 -11.64 -8.97
N LEU A 320 11.66 -12.79 -9.39
CA LEU A 320 11.21 -13.02 -10.76
C LEU A 320 9.89 -12.29 -11.00
N ALA A 321 9.88 -11.35 -11.94
CA ALA A 321 8.71 -10.62 -12.39
C ALA A 321 8.29 -11.05 -13.80
N ARG A 322 6.99 -10.91 -14.09
CA ARG A 322 6.44 -11.13 -15.43
C ARG A 322 6.24 -9.80 -16.15
N VAL A 323 6.51 -9.75 -17.44
CA VAL A 323 6.12 -8.60 -18.26
C VAL A 323 4.62 -8.71 -18.58
N VAL A 324 3.83 -7.76 -18.08
CA VAL A 324 2.36 -7.79 -18.20
C VAL A 324 1.88 -6.95 -19.37
N SER A 325 2.47 -5.76 -19.54
CA SER A 325 2.16 -4.88 -20.67
C SER A 325 3.46 -4.31 -21.24
N PRO A 326 3.64 -4.37 -22.57
CA PRO A 326 4.73 -3.67 -23.21
C PRO A 326 4.55 -2.15 -23.06
N ARG A 327 5.64 -1.43 -23.30
CA ARG A 327 5.68 0.03 -23.34
C ARG A 327 4.77 0.54 -24.46
N ARG A 328 3.97 1.57 -24.18
CA ARG A 328 3.12 2.24 -25.17
C ARG A 328 3.35 3.74 -25.12
N ASN A 329 3.96 4.30 -26.16
CA ASN A 329 4.26 5.73 -26.28
C ASN A 329 4.93 6.29 -25.00
N VAL A 330 4.14 6.99 -24.18
CA VAL A 330 4.56 7.65 -22.94
C VAL A 330 4.49 6.73 -21.72
N SER A 331 3.64 5.70 -21.75
CA SER A 331 3.52 4.74 -20.64
C SER A 331 4.72 3.80 -20.62
N LEU A 332 5.34 3.67 -19.45
CA LEU A 332 6.32 2.64 -19.16
C LEU A 332 5.68 1.24 -19.30
N ALA A 333 6.51 0.24 -19.55
CA ALA A 333 6.09 -1.15 -19.49
C ALA A 333 5.70 -1.50 -18.04
N LYS A 334 4.79 -2.47 -17.88
CA LYS A 334 4.27 -2.89 -16.58
C LYS A 334 4.75 -4.28 -16.24
N LEU A 335 5.28 -4.43 -15.02
CA LEU A 335 5.79 -5.69 -14.49
C LEU A 335 4.86 -6.21 -13.39
N GLY A 336 4.61 -7.51 -13.39
CA GLY A 336 3.91 -8.22 -12.33
C GLY A 336 4.90 -8.78 -11.32
N VAL A 337 4.94 -8.19 -10.12
CA VAL A 337 5.85 -8.52 -9.02
C VAL A 337 5.04 -8.94 -7.80
N GLY A 338 5.15 -10.20 -7.35
CA GLY A 338 4.50 -10.65 -6.12
C GLY A 338 2.97 -10.49 -6.08
N GLY A 339 2.29 -10.46 -7.24
CA GLY A 339 0.84 -10.20 -7.33
C GLY A 339 0.46 -8.73 -7.55
N PHE A 340 1.43 -7.81 -7.51
CA PHE A 340 1.25 -6.38 -7.74
C PHE A 340 1.75 -5.97 -9.12
N ILE A 341 1.18 -4.89 -9.66
CA ILE A 341 1.62 -4.29 -10.92
C ILE A 341 2.51 -3.08 -10.59
N ALA A 342 3.73 -3.07 -11.11
CA ALA A 342 4.73 -2.04 -10.89
C ALA A 342 5.28 -1.51 -12.23
N ASP A 343 5.83 -0.29 -12.18
CA ASP A 343 6.56 0.29 -13.30
C ASP A 343 7.97 -0.31 -13.41
N THR A 344 8.50 -0.37 -14.64
CA THR A 344 9.89 -0.79 -14.87
C THR A 344 10.89 0.08 -14.11
N PRO A 345 12.00 -0.50 -13.62
CA PRO A 345 13.01 0.25 -12.89
C PRO A 345 13.58 1.40 -13.73
N PRO A 346 13.77 2.60 -13.16
CA PRO A 346 14.31 3.76 -13.88
C PRO A 346 15.78 3.56 -14.23
N GLY A 347 16.25 4.22 -15.31
CA GLY A 347 17.65 4.20 -15.75
C GLY A 347 17.89 3.45 -17.05
N ASP A 348 19.16 3.32 -17.45
CA ASP A 348 19.57 2.63 -18.67
C ASP A 348 19.85 1.14 -18.39
N ASN A 349 18.77 0.36 -18.40
CA ASN A 349 18.75 -1.07 -18.12
C ASN A 349 18.08 -1.86 -19.24
N GLU A 350 17.98 -3.19 -19.06
CA GLU A 350 17.33 -4.13 -19.98
C GLU A 350 15.85 -3.82 -20.27
N PHE A 351 15.23 -2.95 -19.47
CA PHE A 351 13.82 -2.55 -19.57
C PHE A 351 13.59 -1.22 -20.31
N THR A 352 14.59 -0.34 -20.39
CA THR A 352 14.39 1.04 -20.88
C THR A 352 15.07 1.32 -22.22
N GLY A 353 16.15 0.59 -22.55
CA GLY A 353 16.74 0.53 -23.89
C GLY A 353 16.92 1.89 -24.61
N ARG A 354 17.42 2.94 -23.95
CA ARG A 354 17.61 4.27 -24.58
C ARG A 354 18.84 4.36 -25.49
N ASN A 355 19.82 3.49 -25.33
CA ASN A 355 21.15 3.63 -25.93
C ASN A 355 21.43 2.62 -27.07
N GLN A 356 20.50 2.43 -28.02
CA GLN A 356 20.84 1.76 -29.28
C GLN A 356 21.82 2.57 -30.17
N ARG A 357 22.04 3.86 -29.87
CA ARG A 357 22.89 4.75 -30.68
C ARG A 357 24.40 4.67 -30.40
N ARG A 358 24.86 3.85 -29.43
CA ARG A 358 26.27 3.83 -28.97
C ARG A 358 26.97 2.46 -29.07
N GLY A 359 26.56 1.59 -30.01
CA GLY A 359 27.32 0.38 -30.37
C GLY A 359 27.42 -0.73 -29.31
N LEU A 360 26.98 -0.50 -28.07
CA LEU A 360 26.75 -1.56 -27.09
C LEU A 360 25.35 -2.14 -27.30
N ASN A 361 25.29 -3.28 -27.97
CA ASN A 361 24.09 -4.11 -28.10
C ASN A 361 23.72 -4.72 -26.73
N LYS A 362 23.23 -3.92 -25.78
CA LYS A 362 22.51 -4.46 -24.63
C LYS A 362 21.17 -4.98 -25.15
N LYS A 363 21.01 -6.31 -25.16
CA LYS A 363 19.78 -6.98 -25.56
C LYS A 363 18.66 -6.48 -24.64
N VAL A 364 17.67 -5.81 -25.23
CA VAL A 364 16.45 -5.42 -24.52
C VAL A 364 15.65 -6.69 -24.27
N LEU A 365 15.06 -6.81 -23.08
CA LEU A 365 14.25 -7.97 -22.74
C LEU A 365 13.04 -8.09 -23.69
N ASP A 366 12.76 -9.30 -24.14
CA ASP A 366 11.58 -9.60 -24.94
C ASP A 366 10.31 -9.24 -24.16
N GLY A 367 9.25 -8.82 -24.84
CA GLY A 367 7.99 -8.41 -24.20
C GLY A 367 7.93 -6.94 -23.75
N ILE A 368 9.07 -6.24 -23.68
CA ILE A 368 9.12 -4.85 -23.19
C ILE A 368 8.70 -3.82 -24.25
N GLN A 369 9.22 -3.94 -25.48
CA GLN A 369 8.86 -3.02 -26.57
C GLN A 369 7.59 -3.47 -27.29
N HIS A 370 7.47 -4.78 -27.51
CA HIS A 370 6.36 -5.40 -28.22
C HIS A 370 5.87 -6.60 -27.41
N ILE A 371 4.63 -7.02 -27.61
CA ILE A 371 4.11 -8.22 -26.97
C ILE A 371 4.93 -9.44 -27.43
N ASP A 372 5.42 -10.22 -26.49
CA ASP A 372 6.14 -11.45 -26.77
C ASP A 372 5.14 -12.59 -26.92
N THR A 373 5.08 -13.14 -28.14
CA THR A 373 4.24 -14.29 -28.49
C THR A 373 5.05 -15.58 -28.59
N THR A 374 6.37 -15.51 -28.44
CA THR A 374 7.29 -16.64 -28.68
C THR A 374 7.66 -17.36 -27.38
N THR A 375 7.86 -16.62 -26.29
CA THR A 375 8.23 -17.25 -25.01
C THR A 375 7.02 -17.90 -24.35
N TYR A 376 7.13 -19.21 -24.09
CA TYR A 376 6.11 -19.96 -23.37
C TYR A 376 5.88 -19.38 -21.95
N GLY A 377 4.63 -19.02 -21.65
CA GLY A 377 4.27 -18.39 -20.39
C GLY A 377 4.69 -16.91 -20.25
N GLY A 378 5.15 -16.30 -21.34
CA GLY A 378 5.53 -14.88 -21.42
C GLY A 378 6.91 -14.57 -20.85
N ALA A 379 7.43 -13.41 -21.25
CA ALA A 379 8.74 -12.90 -20.81
C ALA A 379 8.78 -12.65 -19.29
N LYS A 380 9.90 -13.05 -18.68
CA LYS A 380 10.17 -12.94 -17.24
C LYS A 380 11.55 -12.35 -17.03
N ALA A 381 11.72 -11.52 -16.01
CA ALA A 381 12.99 -10.94 -15.64
C ALA A 381 13.12 -10.77 -14.14
N TYR A 382 14.37 -10.76 -13.66
CA TYR A 382 14.68 -10.55 -12.25
C TYR A 382 14.72 -9.06 -11.94
N VAL A 383 13.97 -8.64 -10.93
CA VAL A 383 13.91 -7.26 -10.44
C VAL A 383 14.13 -7.22 -8.92
N GLU A 384 14.68 -6.12 -8.43
CA GLU A 384 14.89 -5.90 -7.00
C GLU A 384 13.82 -4.94 -6.48
N PRO A 385 12.88 -5.38 -5.62
CA PRO A 385 11.91 -4.49 -4.99
C PRO A 385 12.57 -3.73 -3.83
N VAL A 386 12.54 -2.40 -3.86
CA VAL A 386 13.32 -1.58 -2.91
C VAL A 386 12.46 -0.95 -1.81
N THR A 387 11.33 -0.33 -2.17
CA THR A 387 10.32 0.20 -1.22
C THR A 387 8.95 0.17 -1.89
N ALA A 388 7.91 0.40 -1.11
CA ALA A 388 6.60 0.72 -1.63
C ALA A 388 6.06 2.02 -1.01
N THR A 389 5.15 2.67 -1.72
CA THR A 389 4.36 3.80 -1.25
C THR A 389 2.88 3.55 -1.53
N VAL A 390 1.97 4.13 -0.75
CA VAL A 390 0.53 4.04 -0.99
C VAL A 390 0.03 5.34 -1.61
N ASP A 391 -0.57 5.22 -2.79
CA ASP A 391 -1.14 6.36 -3.50
C ASP A 391 -2.45 6.85 -2.84
N PRO A 392 -2.87 8.09 -3.12
CA PRO A 392 -4.16 8.65 -2.70
C PRO A 392 -5.39 7.84 -3.14
N SER A 393 -5.26 7.01 -4.18
CA SER A 393 -6.33 6.08 -4.58
C SER A 393 -6.36 4.79 -3.74
N GLY A 394 -5.36 4.57 -2.88
CA GLY A 394 -5.18 3.32 -2.11
C GLY A 394 -4.41 2.23 -2.87
N LYS A 395 -3.73 2.57 -3.97
CA LYS A 395 -2.89 1.62 -4.72
C LYS A 395 -1.51 1.52 -4.07
N VAL A 396 -0.97 0.32 -4.00
CA VAL A 396 0.42 0.10 -3.59
C VAL A 396 1.33 0.29 -4.82
N VAL A 397 2.19 1.29 -4.78
CA VAL A 397 3.18 1.57 -5.81
C VAL A 397 4.53 1.03 -5.36
N LEU A 398 4.95 -0.06 -6.00
CA LEU A 398 6.26 -0.67 -5.77
C LEU A 398 7.34 0.05 -6.57
N GLN A 399 8.41 0.44 -5.90
CA GLN A 399 9.61 1.01 -6.53
C GLN A 399 10.63 -0.10 -6.76
N LEU A 400 10.92 -0.35 -8.03
CA LEU A 400 11.85 -1.38 -8.46
C LEU A 400 13.22 -0.81 -8.82
N ARG A 401 14.24 -1.65 -8.68
CA ARG A 401 15.61 -1.43 -9.15
C ARG A 401 16.02 -2.57 -10.08
N ASP A 402 16.97 -2.27 -10.96
CA ASP A 402 17.63 -3.25 -11.82
C ASP A 402 18.52 -4.21 -11.02
N THR A 403 18.63 -5.43 -11.51
CA THR A 403 19.40 -6.48 -10.84
C THR A 403 20.78 -6.63 -11.46
N THR A 404 21.74 -7.06 -10.64
CA THR A 404 23.08 -7.44 -11.10
C THR A 404 23.09 -8.88 -11.57
N SER A 405 23.93 -9.21 -12.56
CA SER A 405 24.09 -10.60 -13.03
C SER A 405 24.42 -11.56 -11.89
N GLU A 406 25.33 -11.18 -10.99
CA GLU A 406 25.72 -11.97 -9.82
C GLU A 406 24.52 -12.28 -8.92
N SER A 407 23.70 -11.27 -8.60
CA SER A 407 22.48 -11.49 -7.79
C SER A 407 21.47 -12.42 -8.47
N GLN A 408 21.39 -12.38 -9.81
CA GLN A 408 20.51 -13.28 -10.56
C GLN A 408 21.00 -14.72 -10.50
N LEU A 409 22.32 -14.95 -10.67
CA LEU A 409 22.95 -16.26 -10.57
C LEU A 409 22.73 -16.85 -9.17
N LEU A 410 22.96 -16.07 -8.11
CA LEU A 410 22.72 -16.49 -6.74
C LEU A 410 21.27 -16.89 -6.48
N ALA A 411 20.31 -16.12 -7.01
CA ALA A 411 18.89 -16.42 -6.87
C ALA A 411 18.43 -17.65 -7.69
N ARG A 412 19.18 -18.03 -8.72
CA ARG A 412 18.97 -19.28 -9.47
C ARG A 412 19.60 -20.47 -8.76
N GLU A 413 20.80 -20.26 -8.19
CA GLU A 413 21.48 -21.25 -7.36
C GLU A 413 20.68 -21.62 -6.11
N SER A 414 20.10 -20.63 -5.42
CA SER A 414 19.24 -20.87 -4.26
C SER A 414 17.97 -21.67 -4.60
N LYS A 415 17.59 -21.72 -5.88
CA LYS A 415 16.45 -22.50 -6.39
C LYS A 415 16.88 -23.85 -6.99
N GLY A 416 18.17 -24.16 -6.99
CA GLY A 416 18.73 -25.36 -7.60
C GLY A 416 18.69 -25.36 -9.13
N GLN A 417 18.51 -24.20 -9.77
CA GLN A 417 18.46 -24.08 -11.24
C GLN A 417 19.85 -23.95 -11.86
N GLU A 418 20.79 -23.36 -11.12
CA GLU A 418 22.18 -23.22 -11.51
C GLU A 418 23.07 -23.64 -10.32
N GLN A 419 24.33 -23.95 -10.59
CA GLN A 419 25.28 -24.31 -9.55
C GLN A 419 26.58 -23.55 -9.83
N VAL A 420 26.90 -22.59 -8.98
CA VAL A 420 28.07 -21.72 -9.14
C VAL A 420 29.22 -22.29 -8.31
N TYR A 421 28.94 -22.68 -7.06
CA TYR A 421 29.93 -23.33 -6.21
C TYR A 421 29.89 -24.85 -6.40
N THR A 422 30.83 -25.36 -7.19
CA THR A 422 31.25 -26.76 -7.09
C THR A 422 32.54 -26.78 -6.28
N GLY A 423 32.56 -27.53 -5.16
CA GLY A 423 33.78 -27.74 -4.36
C GLY A 423 34.92 -28.43 -5.14
N GLU A 424 34.68 -28.78 -6.40
CA GLU A 424 35.65 -29.31 -7.35
C GLU A 424 35.63 -28.42 -8.61
N ARG A 425 36.82 -27.98 -9.06
CA ARG A 425 36.98 -27.29 -10.35
C ARG A 425 36.39 -28.14 -11.48
N ARG A 426 35.19 -27.80 -11.96
CA ARG A 426 34.70 -28.32 -13.24
C ARG A 426 35.19 -27.44 -14.38
N ALA A 427 35.79 -28.06 -15.38
CA ALA A 427 36.08 -27.46 -16.68
C ALA A 427 34.76 -27.00 -17.35
N PRO A 428 34.79 -25.93 -18.16
CA PRO A 428 33.60 -25.33 -18.73
C PRO A 428 32.86 -26.34 -19.60
N LYS A 429 31.60 -26.64 -19.25
CA LYS A 429 30.72 -27.41 -20.13
C LYS A 429 30.22 -26.51 -21.25
N MET A 430 30.42 -27.00 -22.47
CA MET A 430 29.90 -26.45 -23.71
C MET A 430 28.38 -26.60 -23.72
N ASP A 431 27.71 -25.53 -24.12
CA ASP A 431 26.25 -25.36 -24.09
C ASP A 431 25.61 -26.27 -25.15
N THR A 432 25.10 -27.44 -24.74
CA THR A 432 24.14 -28.22 -25.52
C THR A 432 22.80 -28.03 -24.85
N GLY A 433 22.01 -27.10 -25.40
CA GLY A 433 20.65 -26.85 -24.97
C GLY A 433 19.78 -28.08 -25.22
N ASP A 434 19.56 -28.87 -24.18
CA ASP A 434 18.40 -29.73 -24.02
C ASP A 434 18.21 -30.02 -22.52
N ASP A 435 17.01 -29.72 -22.01
CA ASP A 435 16.58 -29.91 -20.62
C ASP A 435 16.61 -31.41 -20.25
N ALA A 436 17.75 -31.91 -19.78
CA ALA A 436 17.92 -33.31 -19.34
C ALA A 436 16.94 -33.74 -18.24
N TRP A 437 16.37 -32.80 -17.47
CA TRP A 437 15.38 -33.06 -16.42
C TRP A 437 13.98 -33.41 -16.94
N ARG A 438 13.67 -33.11 -18.21
CA ARG A 438 12.37 -33.44 -18.82
C ARG A 438 12.35 -34.82 -19.45
N SER A 439 13.47 -35.26 -20.02
CA SER A 439 13.58 -36.57 -20.67
C SER A 439 13.44 -37.73 -19.68
N ASP A 440 13.97 -37.61 -18.47
CA ASP A 440 13.89 -38.71 -17.48
C ASP A 440 12.46 -38.94 -16.99
N ARG A 441 11.64 -37.88 -16.85
CA ARG A 441 10.23 -38.03 -16.43
C ARG A 441 9.31 -38.56 -17.53
N VAL A 442 9.59 -38.20 -18.77
CA VAL A 442 8.79 -38.67 -19.92
C VAL A 442 9.17 -40.11 -20.27
N ALA A 443 10.41 -40.52 -20.05
CA ALA A 443 10.83 -41.92 -20.21
C ALA A 443 10.20 -42.83 -19.14
N ASP A 444 10.09 -42.37 -17.89
CA ASP A 444 9.44 -43.13 -16.82
C ASP A 444 7.92 -43.25 -17.02
N GLU A 445 7.23 -42.20 -17.50
CA GLU A 445 5.78 -42.26 -17.80
C GLU A 445 5.43 -43.10 -19.06
N LEU A 446 6.37 -43.30 -19.99
CA LEU A 446 6.15 -44.11 -21.20
C LEU A 446 6.47 -45.61 -21.01
N LEU A 447 7.15 -45.97 -19.92
CA LEU A 447 7.55 -47.36 -19.64
C LEU A 447 6.67 -48.04 -18.58
N GLU A 448 5.78 -47.32 -17.90
CA GLU A 448 4.89 -47.89 -16.87
C GLU A 448 3.53 -48.39 -17.40
N ASP A 449 3.18 -48.16 -18.67
CA ASP A 449 1.86 -48.52 -19.21
C ASP A 449 1.77 -49.92 -19.88
N ASP A 450 2.85 -50.72 -19.89
CA ASP A 450 2.89 -52.00 -20.63
C ASP A 450 3.24 -53.24 -19.79
N SER A 451 3.13 -53.19 -18.45
CA SER A 451 3.29 -54.40 -17.62
C SER A 451 2.27 -54.57 -16.51
N ALA A 452 1.46 -55.61 -16.70
CA ALA A 452 0.90 -56.50 -15.69
C ALA A 452 -0.45 -56.14 -15.03
N SER A 453 -1.48 -56.63 -15.69
CA SER A 453 -2.62 -57.31 -15.07
C SER A 453 -2.22 -58.31 -13.96
N GLN A 454 -3.05 -58.35 -12.91
CA GLN A 454 -3.24 -59.38 -11.88
C GLN A 454 -2.20 -59.50 -10.75
N SER A 455 -2.57 -59.02 -9.55
CA SER A 455 -2.95 -59.89 -8.42
C SER A 455 -3.46 -59.08 -7.22
N GLU A 456 -4.74 -59.24 -6.88
CA GLU A 456 -5.26 -58.95 -5.55
C GLU A 456 -4.59 -59.87 -4.53
N LYS A 457 -4.01 -59.29 -3.46
CA LYS A 457 -4.08 -59.80 -2.08
C LYS A 457 -3.38 -58.87 -1.09
N ASP A 458 -4.19 -58.37 -0.18
CA ASP A 458 -3.98 -58.34 1.27
C ASP A 458 -2.97 -57.41 1.96
N VAL A 459 -3.59 -56.59 2.83
CA VAL A 459 -3.23 -56.31 4.23
C VAL A 459 -2.35 -55.08 4.50
N LEU A 460 -3.08 -54.02 4.85
CA LEU A 460 -2.72 -52.96 5.77
C LEU A 460 -2.05 -53.50 7.05
N GLY A 461 -0.90 -52.90 7.40
CA GLY A 461 -0.37 -52.94 8.77
C GLY A 461 0.74 -53.97 8.98
N SER A 462 1.97 -53.63 8.54
CA SER A 462 3.18 -54.28 9.04
C SER A 462 3.96 -53.32 9.96
N SER A 463 4.44 -53.89 11.07
CA SER A 463 5.22 -53.25 12.13
C SER A 463 6.54 -52.61 11.67
N SER A 464 6.96 -52.89 10.43
CA SER A 464 8.12 -52.28 9.77
C SER A 464 7.95 -50.78 9.51
N SER A 465 6.72 -50.26 9.53
CA SER A 465 6.41 -48.85 9.24
C SER A 465 6.77 -47.89 10.38
N TYR A 466 6.98 -48.42 11.60
CA TYR A 466 7.16 -47.62 12.83
C TYR A 466 8.55 -47.73 13.46
N GLY A 467 9.53 -48.37 12.80
CA GLY A 467 10.92 -48.34 13.25
C GLY A 467 11.15 -48.92 14.65
N LEU A 468 10.38 -49.94 15.06
CA LEU A 468 10.43 -50.52 16.40
C LEU A 468 11.25 -51.82 16.51
N ASP A 469 11.95 -52.25 15.46
CA ASP A 469 12.85 -53.40 15.55
C ASP A 469 14.33 -52.96 15.62
N GLN A 470 14.78 -52.56 16.81
CA GLN A 470 16.20 -52.69 17.19
C GLN A 470 16.38 -52.99 18.70
N LYS A 471 16.88 -54.21 18.96
CA LYS A 471 17.80 -54.65 20.04
C LYS A 471 17.36 -54.51 21.51
N GLN A 472 17.03 -55.65 22.13
CA GLN A 472 17.96 -56.44 22.97
C GLN A 472 17.47 -57.87 23.14
#